data_AF-A0A1X1D699-F1
#
_entry.id   AF-A0A1X1D699-F1
#
_cell.length_a   1.000
_cell.length_b   1.000
_cell.length_c   1.000
_cell.angle_alpha   90.00
_cell.angle_beta   90.00
_cell.angle_gamma   90.00
#
_symmetry.space_group_name_H-M   'P 1'
#
loop_
_entity.id
_entity.type
_entity.pdbx_description
1 polymer ?
#
loop_
_entity_poly.entity_id
_entity_poly.type
_entity_poly.pdbx_seq_one_letter_code
_entity_poly.pdbx_strand_id
1 'polypeptide(L)'
;MNKFERFSLIAVFPFLLLSGCAQNQTSAQRHANHFIMATAEDSSGPNFRLNTADSARMTTPFFEQFWQQGKKDRDAGLAKKDIAQRMTYFQSVEFTNEVRGKSRFAGSDYNQDSSISPLWRREMSNAVIETYMDGYNGIK
;
A
#
# COMPACT_ATOMS: atom_id res chain seq x y z
N MET A 1 11.67 21.45 -59.95
CA MET A 1 11.29 22.16 -58.71
C MET A 1 9.83 21.85 -58.47
N ASN A 2 9.43 21.15 -57.41
CA ASN A 2 9.18 21.75 -56.09
C ASN A 2 9.44 20.75 -54.95
N LYS A 3 10.33 21.13 -54.03
CA LYS A 3 10.84 20.35 -52.89
C LYS A 3 9.90 20.36 -51.66
N PHE A 4 8.60 20.60 -51.83
CA PHE A 4 7.69 20.89 -50.71
C PHE A 4 6.82 19.72 -50.24
N GLU A 5 6.80 18.59 -50.95
CA GLU A 5 5.93 17.43 -50.61
C GLU A 5 6.62 16.37 -49.72
N ARG A 6 7.89 16.58 -49.32
CA ARG A 6 8.68 15.55 -48.60
C ARG A 6 8.80 15.79 -47.08
N PHE A 7 8.30 16.91 -46.56
CA PHE A 7 8.50 17.29 -45.16
C PHE A 7 7.27 17.12 -44.26
N SER A 8 6.15 16.60 -44.77
CA SER A 8 4.90 16.58 -44.01
C SER A 8 4.54 15.23 -43.36
N LEU A 9 5.47 14.28 -43.29
CA LEU A 9 5.24 12.96 -42.67
C LEU A 9 6.16 12.65 -41.47
N ILE A 10 7.02 13.58 -41.05
CA ILE A 10 8.00 13.36 -39.95
C ILE A 10 7.69 14.22 -38.72
N ALA A 11 6.41 14.44 -38.41
CA ALA A 11 6.03 15.27 -37.26
C ALA A 11 4.87 14.70 -36.41
N VAL A 12 4.71 13.37 -36.35
CA VAL A 12 3.68 12.74 -35.48
C VAL A 12 4.25 11.56 -34.67
N PHE A 13 5.56 11.56 -34.36
CA PHE A 13 6.21 10.41 -33.71
C PHE A 13 7.12 10.70 -32.48
N PRO A 14 6.85 11.69 -31.60
CA PRO A 14 7.49 11.67 -30.28
C PRO A 14 6.51 11.54 -29.09
N PHE A 15 5.26 11.13 -29.29
CA PHE A 15 4.32 10.95 -28.15
C PHE A 15 4.14 9.50 -27.65
N LEU A 16 4.76 8.50 -28.29
CA LEU A 16 4.60 7.08 -27.91
C LEU A 16 5.66 6.56 -26.92
N LEU A 17 6.53 7.42 -26.37
CA LEU A 17 7.58 7.01 -25.43
C LEU A 17 7.28 7.35 -23.95
N LEU A 18 6.06 7.76 -23.62
CA LEU A 18 5.62 7.97 -22.23
C LEU A 18 5.01 6.72 -21.58
N SER A 19 5.18 5.52 -22.17
CA SER A 19 4.84 4.25 -21.51
C SER A 19 5.94 3.77 -20.54
N GLY A 20 6.76 4.69 -20.04
CA GLY A 20 7.72 4.45 -18.96
C GLY A 20 7.05 4.71 -17.62
N CYS A 21 7.05 3.71 -16.75
CA CYS A 21 6.55 3.71 -15.36
C CYS A 21 5.11 3.20 -15.12
N ALA A 22 4.60 2.27 -15.94
CA ALA A 22 3.76 1.22 -15.35
C ALA A 22 4.69 0.26 -14.60
N GLN A 23 5.25 0.69 -13.46
CA GLN A 23 5.96 -0.22 -12.56
C GLN A 23 4.97 -1.33 -12.21
N ASN A 24 5.33 -2.57 -12.54
CA ASN A 24 4.54 -3.75 -12.21
C ASN A 24 4.62 -3.95 -10.69
N GLN A 25 3.86 -3.14 -9.96
CA GLN A 25 3.83 -3.12 -8.51
C GLN A 25 2.97 -4.27 -8.03
N THR A 26 3.49 -5.02 -7.04
CA THR A 26 2.67 -6.01 -6.34
C THR A 26 1.52 -5.32 -5.61
N SER A 27 0.47 -6.06 -5.28
CA SER A 27 -0.66 -5.61 -4.47
C SER A 27 -0.18 -5.03 -3.14
N ALA A 28 0.73 -5.75 -2.47
CA ALA A 28 1.36 -5.27 -1.25
C ALA A 28 2.08 -3.93 -1.44
N GLN A 29 2.80 -3.73 -2.55
CA GLN A 29 3.47 -2.46 -2.85
C GLN A 29 2.47 -1.34 -3.12
N ARG A 30 1.42 -1.59 -3.91
CA ARG A 30 0.39 -0.59 -4.21
C ARG A 30 -0.29 -0.11 -2.92
N HIS A 31 -0.72 -1.05 -2.08
CA HIS A 31 -1.41 -0.74 -0.82
C HIS A 31 -0.47 -0.10 0.21
N ALA A 32 0.81 -0.51 0.27
CA ALA A 32 1.81 0.17 1.08
C ALA A 32 2.04 1.62 0.64
N ASN A 33 2.20 1.85 -0.66
CA ASN A 33 2.35 3.20 -1.21
C ASN A 33 1.12 4.05 -0.88
N HIS A 34 -0.08 3.54 -1.15
CA HIS A 34 -1.31 4.27 -0.89
C HIS A 34 -1.45 4.62 0.59
N PHE A 35 -1.28 3.65 1.49
CA PHE A 35 -1.34 3.85 2.93
C PHE A 35 -0.35 4.92 3.43
N ILE A 36 0.91 4.83 2.99
CA ILE A 36 1.94 5.80 3.39
C ILE A 36 1.64 7.20 2.88
N MET A 37 1.17 7.35 1.63
CA MET A 37 0.78 8.67 1.12
C MET A 37 -0.44 9.24 1.85
N ALA A 38 -1.46 8.41 2.10
CA ALA A 38 -2.69 8.80 2.78
C ALA A 38 -2.45 9.23 4.24
N THR A 39 -1.39 8.73 4.88
CA THR A 39 -1.03 9.03 6.27
C THR A 39 0.20 9.93 6.42
N ALA A 40 0.79 10.40 5.32
CA ALA A 40 2.06 11.13 5.34
C ALA A 40 1.98 12.44 6.15
N GLU A 41 0.88 13.18 6.02
CA GLU A 41 0.68 14.44 6.74
C GLU A 41 0.47 14.21 8.24
N ASP A 42 -0.38 13.25 8.61
CA ASP A 42 -0.64 12.83 9.99
C ASP A 42 0.63 12.27 10.67
N SER A 43 1.49 11.64 9.87
CA SER A 43 2.79 11.09 10.29
C SER A 43 3.95 12.05 10.12
N SER A 44 3.71 13.32 9.79
CA SER A 44 4.74 14.37 9.67
C SER A 44 4.51 15.46 10.72
N GLY A 45 5.58 16.13 11.13
CA GLY A 45 5.52 17.22 12.12
C GLY A 45 6.13 18.52 11.59
N PRO A 46 6.10 19.61 12.37
CA PRO A 46 6.70 20.89 11.97
C PRO A 46 8.20 20.77 11.62
N ASN A 47 8.90 19.86 12.30
CA ASN A 47 10.35 19.70 12.20
C ASN A 47 10.79 18.45 11.42
N PHE A 48 9.86 17.58 11.00
CA PHE A 48 10.20 16.36 10.30
C PHE A 48 9.17 16.03 9.23
N ARG A 49 9.64 15.44 8.13
CA ARG A 49 8.79 14.91 7.06
C ARG A 49 9.01 13.41 6.95
N LEU A 50 7.91 12.67 6.79
CA LEU A 50 7.99 11.25 6.48
C LEU A 50 8.69 11.07 5.12
N ASN A 51 9.73 10.23 5.06
CA ASN A 51 10.30 9.80 3.80
C ASN A 51 9.38 8.73 3.20
N THR A 52 8.44 9.18 2.37
CA THR A 52 7.35 8.33 1.90
C THR A 52 7.82 7.16 1.03
N ALA A 53 8.88 7.34 0.23
CA ALA A 53 9.44 6.28 -0.60
C ALA A 53 10.07 5.16 0.24
N ASP A 54 10.94 5.52 1.20
CA ASP A 54 11.55 4.52 2.07
C ASP A 54 10.55 3.88 3.02
N SER A 55 9.62 4.68 3.57
CA SER A 55 8.54 4.16 4.41
C SER A 55 7.68 3.15 3.66
N ALA A 56 7.23 3.44 2.44
CA ALA A 56 6.43 2.50 1.66
C ALA A 56 7.19 1.21 1.34
N ARG A 57 8.48 1.32 0.98
CA ARG A 57 9.35 0.16 0.78
C ARG A 57 9.48 -0.69 2.05
N MET A 58 9.66 -0.07 3.21
CA MET A 58 9.78 -0.77 4.49
C MET A 58 8.45 -1.36 4.99
N THR A 59 7.31 -0.76 4.65
CA THR A 59 5.99 -1.27 5.02
C THR A 59 5.48 -2.36 4.08
N THR A 60 6.01 -2.46 2.86
CA THR A 60 5.60 -3.49 1.88
C THR A 60 5.57 -4.92 2.45
N PRO A 61 6.60 -5.42 3.17
CA PRO A 61 6.57 -6.78 3.73
C PRO A 61 5.45 -7.02 4.74
N PHE A 62 4.97 -5.99 5.45
CA PHE A 62 3.84 -6.12 6.35
C PHE A 62 2.56 -6.41 5.56
N PHE A 63 2.28 -5.66 4.49
CA PHE A 63 1.12 -5.90 3.62
C PHE A 63 1.21 -7.22 2.86
N GLU A 64 2.42 -7.64 2.46
CA GLU A 64 2.65 -8.91 1.78
C GLU A 64 2.15 -10.11 2.61
N GLN A 65 2.26 -10.07 3.94
CA GLN A 65 1.74 -11.13 4.81
C GLN A 65 0.22 -11.31 4.66
N PHE A 66 -0.52 -10.23 4.49
CA PHE A 66 -1.97 -10.27 4.29
C PHE A 66 -2.34 -10.77 2.90
N TRP A 67 -1.58 -10.39 1.88
CA TRP A 67 -1.75 -10.95 0.52
C TRP A 67 -1.54 -12.46 0.52
N GLN A 68 -0.45 -12.94 1.13
CA GLN A 68 -0.17 -14.38 1.24
C GLN A 68 -1.24 -15.10 2.06
N GLN A 69 -1.75 -14.47 3.13
CA GLN A 69 -2.83 -15.03 3.93
C GLN A 69 -4.14 -15.15 3.13
N GLY A 70 -4.51 -14.13 2.34
CA GLY A 70 -5.66 -14.20 1.45
C GLY A 70 -5.53 -15.30 0.40
N LYS A 71 -4.35 -15.41 -0.23
CA LYS A 71 -4.03 -16.48 -1.17
C LYS A 71 -4.17 -17.85 -0.51
N LYS A 72 -3.62 -18.02 0.70
CA LYS A 72 -3.72 -19.26 1.47
C LYS A 72 -5.17 -19.63 1.80
N ASP A 73 -5.97 -18.65 2.19
CA ASP A 73 -7.38 -18.87 2.53
C ASP A 73 -8.22 -19.23 1.28
N ARG A 74 -7.89 -18.66 0.11
CA ARG A 74 -8.44 -19.10 -1.18
C ARG A 74 -8.06 -20.54 -1.48
N ASP A 75 -6.77 -20.87 -1.36
CA ASP A 75 -6.26 -22.21 -1.68
C ASP A 75 -6.82 -23.28 -0.71
N ALA A 76 -7.20 -22.88 0.51
CA ALA A 76 -7.90 -23.71 1.49
C ALA A 76 -9.43 -23.77 1.31
N GLY A 77 -9.99 -23.02 0.35
CA GLY A 77 -11.42 -23.04 0.03
C GLY A 77 -12.32 -22.43 1.12
N LEU A 78 -11.84 -21.43 1.87
CA LEU A 78 -12.61 -20.80 2.95
C LEU A 78 -13.94 -20.23 2.44
N ALA A 79 -14.97 -20.34 3.26
CA ALA A 79 -16.29 -19.82 2.92
C ALA A 79 -16.35 -18.29 3.10
N LYS A 80 -17.24 -17.63 2.36
CA LYS A 80 -17.45 -16.17 2.44
C LYS A 80 -17.69 -15.66 3.87
N LYS A 81 -18.31 -16.47 4.74
CA LYS A 81 -18.54 -16.12 6.15
C LYS A 81 -17.23 -15.97 6.92
N ASP A 82 -16.28 -16.89 6.71
CA ASP A 82 -14.98 -16.87 7.39
C ASP A 82 -14.14 -15.69 6.92
N ILE A 83 -14.21 -15.39 5.62
CA ILE A 83 -13.61 -14.21 5.00
C ILE A 83 -14.17 -12.92 5.62
N ALA A 84 -15.50 -12.82 5.75
CA ALA A 84 -16.15 -11.67 6.37
C ALA A 84 -15.76 -11.50 7.84
N GLN A 85 -15.61 -12.60 8.59
CA GLN A 85 -15.15 -12.56 9.98
C GLN A 85 -13.72 -12.01 10.11
N ARG A 86 -12.81 -12.42 9.21
CA ARG A 86 -11.44 -11.86 9.16
C ARG A 86 -11.44 -10.37 8.85
N MET A 87 -12.24 -9.93 7.87
CA MET A 87 -12.35 -8.52 7.52
C MET A 87 -12.87 -7.69 8.69
N THR A 88 -13.88 -8.18 9.43
CA THR A 88 -14.37 -7.52 10.65
C THR A 88 -13.27 -7.40 11.71
N TYR A 89 -12.43 -8.43 11.88
CA TYR A 89 -11.29 -8.36 12.78
C TYR A 89 -10.27 -7.31 12.34
N PHE A 90 -9.95 -7.19 11.05
CA PHE A 90 -9.04 -6.15 10.55
C PHE A 90 -9.56 -4.72 10.75
N GLN A 91 -10.87 -4.53 10.94
CA GLN A 91 -11.48 -3.24 11.30
C GLN A 91 -11.50 -2.97 12.82
N SER A 92 -11.16 -3.95 13.63
CA SER A 92 -11.27 -3.87 15.08
C SER A 92 -10.16 -2.99 15.70
N VAL A 93 -10.49 -2.40 16.85
CA VAL A 93 -9.51 -1.67 17.67
C VAL A 93 -8.39 -2.62 18.15
N GLU A 94 -8.74 -3.87 18.47
CA GLU A 94 -7.81 -4.92 18.86
C GLU A 94 -6.69 -5.12 17.82
N PHE A 95 -7.06 -5.37 16.57
CA PHE A 95 -6.10 -5.48 15.46
C PHE A 95 -5.20 -4.25 15.36
N THR A 96 -5.78 -3.05 15.40
CA THR A 96 -5.01 -1.82 15.21
C THR A 96 -4.04 -1.54 16.37
N ASN A 97 -4.35 -2.03 17.57
CA ASN A 97 -3.46 -1.95 18.73
C ASN A 97 -2.31 -2.98 18.62
N GLU A 98 -2.56 -4.17 18.09
CA GLU A 98 -1.52 -5.18 17.85
C GLU A 98 -0.50 -4.73 16.79
N VAL A 99 -0.98 -4.13 15.70
CA VAL A 99 -0.12 -3.63 14.60
C VAL A 99 0.85 -2.55 15.09
N ARG A 100 0.49 -1.78 16.13
CA ARG A 100 1.28 -0.62 16.57
C ARG A 100 2.68 -0.99 17.08
N GLY A 101 2.91 -2.26 17.41
CA GLY A 101 4.20 -2.75 17.90
C GLY A 101 4.68 -2.01 19.16
N LYS A 102 5.79 -2.47 19.71
CA LYS A 102 6.57 -1.71 20.69
C LYS A 102 7.83 -1.26 19.97
N SER A 103 8.12 0.04 19.96
CA SER A 103 9.37 0.51 19.37
C SER A 103 10.47 0.45 20.43
N ARG A 104 11.62 -0.15 20.09
CA ARG A 104 12.79 -0.13 20.97
C ARG A 104 13.86 0.76 20.34
N PHE A 105 14.27 1.79 21.07
CA PHE A 105 15.30 2.71 20.62
C PHE A 105 16.32 2.94 21.74
N ALA A 106 17.61 2.92 21.42
CA ALA A 106 18.71 3.09 22.38
C ALA A 106 18.59 2.20 23.66
N GLY A 107 18.08 0.98 23.51
CA GLY A 107 17.91 0.03 24.62
C GLY A 107 16.60 0.18 25.41
N SER A 108 15.85 1.27 25.20
CA SER A 108 14.57 1.56 25.86
C SER A 108 13.39 1.23 24.97
N ASP A 109 12.34 0.66 25.56
CA ASP A 109 11.05 0.48 24.90
C ASP A 109 10.24 1.78 25.01
N TYR A 110 9.88 2.35 23.87
CA TYR A 110 8.98 3.49 23.78
C TYR A 110 7.60 2.98 23.40
N ASN A 111 6.68 3.13 24.35
CA ASN A 111 5.26 3.08 24.05
C ASN A 111 4.90 4.36 23.30
N GLN A 112 4.19 4.23 22.19
CA GLN A 112 3.73 5.37 21.44
C GLN A 112 2.53 5.99 22.17
N ASP A 113 2.74 6.73 23.27
CA ASP A 113 1.67 7.15 24.20
C ASP A 113 0.57 8.05 23.58
N SER A 114 0.76 8.54 22.36
CA SER A 114 -0.29 9.20 21.58
C SER A 114 -1.38 8.20 21.13
N SER A 115 -2.65 8.60 21.21
CA SER A 115 -3.75 7.85 20.60
C SER A 115 -3.51 7.68 19.09
N ILE A 116 -3.79 6.49 18.55
CA ILE A 116 -3.77 6.27 17.10
C ILE A 116 -4.76 7.23 16.45
N SER A 117 -4.28 8.03 15.49
CA SER A 117 -5.12 8.91 14.69
C SER A 117 -6.26 8.13 14.04
N PRO A 118 -7.51 8.62 14.08
CA PRO A 118 -8.63 7.98 13.39
C PRO A 118 -8.36 7.75 11.90
N LEU A 119 -7.62 8.66 11.26
CA LEU A 119 -7.19 8.53 9.86
C LEU A 119 -6.27 7.33 9.70
N TRP A 120 -5.18 7.27 10.45
CA TRP A 120 -4.23 6.15 10.40
C TRP A 120 -4.93 4.81 10.61
N ARG A 121 -5.83 4.72 11.61
CA ARG A 121 -6.59 3.50 11.90
C ARG A 121 -7.39 3.03 10.69
N ARG A 122 -8.14 3.94 10.09
CA ARG A 122 -8.98 3.66 8.92
C ARG A 122 -8.13 3.21 7.73
N GLU A 123 -7.09 3.95 7.41
CA GLU A 123 -6.24 3.64 6.24
C GLU A 123 -5.48 2.32 6.42
N MET A 124 -5.02 2.01 7.63
CA MET A 124 -4.37 0.73 7.95
C MET A 124 -5.34 -0.44 7.77
N SER A 125 -6.53 -0.36 8.36
CA SER A 125 -7.56 -1.40 8.21
C SER A 125 -7.98 -1.60 6.77
N ASN A 126 -8.21 -0.52 6.01
CA ASN A 126 -8.59 -0.60 4.60
C ASN A 126 -7.50 -1.25 3.76
N ALA A 127 -6.25 -0.77 3.87
CA ALA A 127 -5.13 -1.30 3.10
C ALA A 127 -4.88 -2.79 3.41
N VAL A 128 -5.02 -3.22 4.66
CA VAL A 128 -4.92 -4.63 5.06
C VAL A 128 -6.03 -5.47 4.41
N ILE A 129 -7.28 -5.01 4.49
CA ILE A 129 -8.44 -5.70 3.90
C ILE A 129 -8.28 -5.83 2.38
N GLU A 130 -7.93 -4.74 1.71
CA GLU A 130 -7.79 -4.72 0.25
C GLU A 130 -6.62 -5.60 -0.20
N THR A 131 -5.48 -5.54 0.49
CA THR A 131 -4.33 -6.42 0.19
C THR A 131 -4.68 -7.89 0.38
N TYR A 132 -5.38 -8.21 1.48
CA TYR A 132 -5.86 -9.56 1.75
C TYR A 132 -6.82 -10.04 0.66
N MET A 133 -7.78 -9.20 0.27
CA MET A 133 -8.76 -9.54 -0.77
C MET A 133 -8.10 -9.68 -2.14
N ASP A 134 -7.09 -8.88 -2.46
CA ASP A 134 -6.28 -9.06 -3.67
C ASP A 134 -5.62 -10.44 -3.68
N GLY A 135 -5.03 -10.85 -2.56
CA GLY A 135 -4.47 -12.20 -2.39
C GLY A 135 -5.51 -13.31 -2.59
N TYR A 136 -6.67 -13.14 -1.93
CA TYR A 136 -7.79 -14.08 -2.05
C TYR A 136 -8.37 -14.15 -3.47
N ASN A 137 -8.38 -13.04 -4.20
CA ASN A 137 -8.88 -12.97 -5.58
C ASN A 137 -7.79 -13.28 -6.62
N GLY A 138 -6.53 -13.46 -6.21
CA GLY A 138 -5.39 -13.71 -7.11
C GLY A 138 -4.93 -12.49 -7.89
N ILE A 139 -5.25 -11.28 -7.43
CA ILE A 139 -4.78 -10.01 -7.98
C ILE A 139 -3.34 -9.82 -7.52
N LYS A 140 -2.41 -9.66 -8.47
CA LYS A 140 -0.98 -9.52 -8.18
C LYS A 140 -0.61 -8.14 -7.69
#